data_AF-A0A968VYT1-F1
#
_entry.id   AF-A0A968VYT1-F1
#
_cell.length_a   1.000
_cell.length_b   1.000
_cell.length_c   1.000
_cell.angle_alpha   90.00
_cell.angle_beta   90.00
_cell.angle_gamma   90.00
#
_symmetry.space_group_name_H-M   'P 1'
#
loop_
_entity.id
_entity.type
_entity.pdbx_description
1 polymer ?
#
loop_
_entity_poly.entity_id
_entity_poly.type
_entity_poly.pdbx_seq_one_letter_code
_entity_poly.pdbx_strand_id
1 'polypeptide(L)'
;MLLSKKYIEQQTEPKTHNREILDLVEQVTPDPKHYASVPVFYRSLMSSGSKINDEFWVTRYTETKLLKAALQRHKNGIGGAVVIKGVHGAGKTALSRYAAQHLFKRGNAYWIDAPVNGTTDPNDFLAELQKQFVGFGDFAGIFNNLPRGCALVINDLELWWERRPDGGAAVAKIMELVEQYSHKVFFYY
;
A
#
# COMPACT_ATOMS: atom_id res chain seq x y z
N MET A 1 38.57 -25.18 -50.53
CA MET A 1 38.66 -25.23 -49.06
C MET A 1 38.77 -23.81 -48.49
N LEU A 2 37.73 -22.96 -48.65
CA LEU A 2 37.74 -21.55 -48.19
C LEU A 2 36.36 -20.99 -47.80
N LEU A 3 35.29 -21.79 -47.90
CA LEU A 3 33.93 -21.40 -47.48
C LEU A 3 33.52 -21.93 -46.10
N SER A 4 34.31 -22.83 -45.50
CA SER A 4 34.04 -23.43 -44.19
C SER A 4 34.63 -22.65 -43.00
N LYS A 5 35.46 -21.62 -43.24
CA LYS A 5 36.01 -20.77 -42.17
C LYS A 5 35.14 -19.54 -41.83
N LYS A 6 34.17 -19.18 -42.69
CA LYS A 6 33.28 -18.03 -42.43
C LYS A 6 32.04 -18.36 -41.59
N TYR A 7 31.79 -19.64 -41.30
CA TYR A 7 30.63 -20.07 -40.51
C TYR A 7 30.95 -20.34 -39.03
N ILE A 8 32.22 -20.29 -38.61
CA ILE A 8 32.62 -20.57 -37.22
C ILE A 8 32.75 -19.27 -36.40
N GLU A 9 32.92 -18.10 -37.01
CA GLU A 9 33.09 -16.81 -36.29
C GLU A 9 31.78 -16.05 -36.01
N GLN A 10 30.62 -16.58 -36.41
CA GLN A 10 29.30 -15.96 -36.12
C GLN A 10 28.40 -16.85 -35.26
N GLN A 11 28.97 -17.62 -34.35
CA GLN A 11 28.22 -18.07 -33.18
C GLN A 11 28.17 -16.93 -32.16
N THR A 12 27.35 -15.91 -32.47
CA THR A 12 26.79 -15.04 -31.44
C THR A 12 26.05 -15.94 -30.46
N GLU A 13 26.64 -16.15 -29.29
CA GLU A 13 25.94 -16.73 -28.14
C GLU A 13 24.59 -16.02 -28.00
N PRO A 14 23.48 -16.75 -27.84
CA PRO A 14 22.21 -16.12 -27.54
C PRO A 14 22.37 -15.44 -26.18
N LYS A 15 22.46 -14.10 -26.16
CA LYS A 15 22.47 -13.33 -24.93
C LYS A 15 21.15 -13.63 -24.20
N THR A 16 21.22 -14.53 -23.23
CA THR A 16 20.10 -14.84 -22.35
C THR A 16 19.70 -13.55 -21.65
N HIS A 17 18.41 -13.20 -21.66
CA HIS A 17 17.85 -11.99 -21.03
C HIS A 17 18.37 -11.73 -19.61
N ASN A 18 18.68 -12.79 -18.86
CA ASN A 18 19.29 -12.72 -17.52
C ASN A 18 20.68 -12.07 -17.51
N ARG A 19 21.49 -12.28 -18.54
CA ARG A 19 22.85 -11.72 -18.63
C ARG A 19 22.81 -10.21 -18.85
N GLU A 20 21.86 -9.73 -19.65
CA GLU A 20 21.64 -8.29 -19.85
C GLU A 20 21.16 -7.61 -18.56
N ILE A 21 20.32 -8.29 -17.78
CA ILE A 21 19.88 -7.81 -16.46
C ILE A 21 21.05 -7.77 -15.48
N LEU A 22 21.90 -8.81 -15.46
CA LEU A 22 23.11 -8.85 -14.62
C LEU A 22 24.10 -7.74 -15.00
N ASP A 23 24.37 -7.56 -16.30
CA ASP A 23 25.24 -6.50 -16.81
C ASP A 23 24.68 -5.11 -16.43
N LEU A 24 23.35 -4.92 -16.50
CA LEU A 24 22.70 -3.67 -16.08
C LEU A 24 22.83 -3.47 -14.56
N VAL A 25 22.58 -4.51 -13.76
CA VAL A 25 22.73 -4.46 -12.30
C VAL A 25 24.17 -4.10 -11.93
N GLU A 26 25.17 -4.68 -12.58
CA GLU A 26 26.57 -4.34 -12.36
C GLU A 26 26.90 -2.90 -12.77
N GLN A 27 26.31 -2.39 -13.86
CA GLN A 27 26.53 -1.00 -14.31
C GLN A 27 25.88 0.05 -13.42
N VAL A 28 24.71 -0.25 -12.85
CA VAL A 28 23.95 0.71 -12.04
C VAL A 28 24.22 0.58 -10.53
N THR A 29 24.84 -0.51 -10.09
CA THR A 29 25.21 -0.70 -8.68
C THR A 29 26.50 0.06 -8.38
N PRO A 30 26.48 1.03 -7.45
CA PRO A 30 27.69 1.77 -7.09
C PRO A 30 28.75 0.84 -6.47
N ASP A 31 30.04 1.12 -6.73
CA ASP A 31 31.16 0.39 -6.10
C ASP A 31 30.99 0.40 -4.56
N PRO A 32 30.97 -0.78 -3.90
CA PRO A 32 30.78 -0.88 -2.45
C PRO A 32 31.72 0.00 -1.62
N LYS A 33 32.95 0.23 -2.10
CA LYS A 33 33.95 1.06 -1.40
C LYS A 33 33.57 2.55 -1.43
N HIS A 34 32.99 3.02 -2.53
CA HIS A 34 32.51 4.40 -2.69
C HIS A 34 31.10 4.58 -2.11
N TYR A 35 30.26 3.55 -2.14
CA TYR A 35 28.95 3.58 -1.49
C TYR A 35 29.06 3.69 0.04
N ALA A 36 30.06 3.04 0.64
CA ALA A 36 30.32 3.11 2.08
C ALA A 36 30.82 4.49 2.55
N SER A 37 31.44 5.29 1.68
CA SER A 37 31.91 6.64 2.01
C SER A 37 30.78 7.68 1.99
N VAL A 38 29.64 7.35 1.38
CA VAL A 38 28.46 8.20 1.41
C VAL A 38 27.82 8.09 2.81
N PRO A 39 27.61 9.23 3.51
CA PRO A 39 26.94 9.22 4.80
C PRO A 39 25.60 8.50 4.73
N VAL A 40 25.27 7.75 5.78
CA VAL A 40 24.07 6.90 5.86
C VAL A 40 22.79 7.68 5.50
N PHE A 41 22.72 8.96 5.85
CA PHE A 41 21.63 9.87 5.52
C PHE A 41 21.35 9.98 4.00
N TYR A 42 22.40 10.20 3.18
CA TYR A 42 22.24 10.34 1.73
C TYR A 42 21.90 9.01 1.05
N ARG A 43 22.37 7.89 1.61
CA ARG A 43 21.97 6.54 1.15
C ARG A 43 20.49 6.27 1.38
N SER A 44 19.95 6.73 2.51
CA SER A 44 18.52 6.64 2.83
C SER A 44 17.66 7.40 1.82
N LEU A 45 18.08 8.63 1.47
CA LEU A 45 17.41 9.49 0.47
C LEU A 45 17.32 8.87 -0.93
N MET A 46 18.37 8.17 -1.36
CA MET A 46 18.47 7.60 -2.71
C MET A 46 17.97 6.16 -2.80
N SER A 47 17.65 5.53 -1.67
CA SER A 47 16.97 4.24 -1.68
C SER A 47 15.51 4.46 -2.11
N SER A 48 15.15 3.93 -3.28
CA SER A 48 13.85 4.04 -3.95
C SER A 48 12.63 3.57 -3.14
N GLY A 49 12.85 3.06 -1.93
CA GLY A 49 11.82 2.78 -0.94
C GLY A 49 11.67 3.91 0.07
N SER A 50 11.56 5.17 -0.38
CA SER A 50 11.32 6.36 0.43
C SER A 50 9.98 6.29 1.18
N LYS A 51 9.93 5.39 2.17
CA LYS A 51 8.99 5.46 3.26
C LYS A 51 9.25 6.80 3.90
N ILE A 52 8.24 7.66 3.89
CA ILE A 52 8.30 8.97 4.53
C ILE A 52 8.75 8.73 5.97
N ASN A 53 10.01 9.06 6.23
CA ASN A 53 10.54 9.15 7.56
C ASN A 53 9.95 10.43 8.18
N ASP A 54 9.75 10.48 9.49
CA ASP A 54 9.17 11.66 10.17
C ASP A 54 9.96 12.94 9.84
N GLU A 55 11.25 12.80 9.53
CA GLU A 55 12.17 13.84 9.07
C GLU A 55 11.75 14.56 7.79
N PHE A 56 10.95 13.92 6.92
CA PHE A 56 10.47 14.50 5.65
C PHE A 56 8.98 14.87 5.70
N TRP A 57 8.33 14.75 6.86
CA TRP A 57 6.91 15.08 6.98
C TRP A 57 6.68 16.60 7.01
N VAL A 58 6.01 17.10 5.97
CA VAL A 58 5.49 18.47 5.96
C VAL A 58 4.12 18.48 6.63
N THR A 59 4.01 19.22 7.73
CA THR A 59 2.81 19.21 8.57
C THR A 59 1.59 19.77 7.84
N ARG A 60 0.54 18.96 7.74
CA ARG A 60 -0.77 19.30 7.16
C ARG A 60 -1.76 19.62 8.27
N TYR A 61 -1.67 20.83 8.82
CA TYR A 61 -2.40 21.21 10.03
C TYR A 61 -3.91 21.01 9.92
N THR A 62 -4.50 21.40 8.79
CA THR A 62 -5.94 21.31 8.51
C THR A 62 -6.42 19.86 8.45
N GLU A 63 -5.81 19.04 7.60
CA GLU A 63 -6.17 17.64 7.37
C GLU A 63 -5.93 16.81 8.63
N THR A 64 -4.80 17.05 9.31
CA THR A 64 -4.46 16.37 10.56
C THR A 64 -5.45 16.73 11.67
N LYS A 65 -5.88 17.99 11.75
CA LYS A 65 -6.91 18.42 12.71
C LYS A 65 -8.26 17.75 12.42
N LEU A 66 -8.66 17.65 11.14
CA LEU A 66 -9.89 16.96 10.74
C LEU A 66 -9.85 15.46 11.09
N LEU A 67 -8.75 14.78 10.79
CA LEU A 67 -8.55 13.37 11.15
C LEU A 67 -8.58 13.15 12.67
N LYS A 68 -7.88 14.00 13.45
CA LYS A 68 -7.93 13.94 14.91
C LYS A 68 -9.35 14.15 15.44
N ALA A 69 -10.09 15.12 14.89
CA ALA A 69 -11.48 15.36 15.29
C ALA A 69 -12.38 14.16 14.97
N ALA A 70 -12.24 13.55 13.78
CA ALA A 70 -12.97 12.34 13.42
C ALA A 70 -12.66 11.17 14.35
N LEU A 71 -11.38 10.96 14.68
CA LEU A 71 -10.96 9.92 15.63
C LEU A 71 -11.52 10.16 17.03
N GLN A 72 -11.59 11.42 17.49
CA GLN A 72 -12.21 11.74 18.77
C GLN A 72 -13.72 11.46 18.78
N ARG A 73 -14.44 11.80 17.69
CA ARG A 73 -15.85 11.44 17.54
C ARG A 73 -16.06 9.92 17.61
N HIS A 74 -15.22 9.15 16.92
CA HIS A 74 -15.24 7.69 16.99
C HIS A 74 -14.97 7.16 18.40
N LYS A 75 -13.99 7.70 19.12
CA LYS A 75 -13.74 7.34 20.53
C LYS A 75 -14.93 7.65 21.44
N ASN A 76 -15.71 8.68 21.10
CA ASN A 76 -16.94 9.06 21.81
C ASN A 76 -18.18 8.25 21.34
N GLY A 77 -18.00 7.23 20.50
CA GLY A 77 -19.07 6.33 20.07
C GLY A 77 -19.79 6.73 18.78
N ILE A 78 -19.35 7.80 18.10
CA ILE A 78 -19.90 8.17 16.79
C ILE A 78 -19.19 7.34 15.71
N GLY A 79 -19.87 6.30 15.24
CA GLY A 79 -19.41 5.46 14.13
C GLY A 79 -19.42 6.18 12.78
N GLY A 80 -18.71 5.59 11.81
CA GLY A 80 -18.62 6.04 10.43
C GLY A 80 -17.24 5.74 9.81
N ALA A 81 -16.97 6.39 8.68
CA ALA A 81 -15.69 6.33 7.99
C ALA A 81 -15.20 7.73 7.60
N VAL A 82 -13.88 7.88 7.45
CA VAL A 82 -13.26 9.12 6.95
C VAL A 82 -12.77 8.91 5.53
N VAL A 83 -13.12 9.83 4.63
CA VAL A 83 -12.67 9.79 3.23
C VAL A 83 -11.59 10.84 2.99
N ILE A 84 -10.41 10.41 2.55
CA ILE A 84 -9.29 11.27 2.19
C ILE A 84 -9.28 11.48 0.67
N LYS A 85 -9.81 12.62 0.24
CA LYS A 85 -9.89 12.97 -1.18
C LYS A 85 -8.79 13.95 -1.58
N GLY A 86 -8.37 13.87 -2.84
CA GLY A 86 -7.39 14.78 -3.42
C GLY A 86 -6.87 14.28 -4.76
N VAL A 87 -6.27 15.18 -5.54
CA VAL A 87 -5.68 14.87 -6.84
C VAL A 87 -4.54 13.85 -6.72
N HIS A 88 -4.13 13.25 -7.84
CA HIS A 88 -2.95 12.38 -7.88
C HIS A 88 -1.71 13.16 -7.40
N GLY A 89 -0.81 12.49 -6.66
CA GLY A 89 0.37 13.14 -6.08
C GLY A 89 0.09 14.08 -4.90
N ALA A 90 -1.17 14.29 -4.49
CA ALA A 90 -1.50 15.16 -3.37
C ALA A 90 -1.03 14.63 -2.00
N GLY A 91 -0.36 13.47 -1.92
CA GLY A 91 0.14 12.90 -0.67
C GLY A 91 -0.94 12.29 0.24
N LYS A 92 -2.00 11.71 -0.34
CA LYS A 92 -3.05 10.99 0.41
C LYS A 92 -2.48 9.82 1.20
N THR A 93 -1.73 8.95 0.54
CA THR A 93 -1.02 7.81 1.16
C THR A 93 -0.04 8.27 2.26
N ALA A 94 0.62 9.43 2.06
CA ALA A 94 1.49 10.02 3.06
C ALA A 94 0.72 10.40 4.33
N LEU A 95 -0.42 11.08 4.17
CA LEU A 95 -1.30 11.45 5.28
C LEU A 95 -1.87 10.22 6.00
N SER A 96 -2.33 9.21 5.27
CA SER A 96 -2.81 7.95 5.83
C SER A 96 -1.72 7.26 6.67
N ARG A 97 -0.49 7.19 6.16
CA ARG A 97 0.65 6.58 6.88
C ARG A 97 1.01 7.36 8.13
N TYR A 98 1.08 8.68 8.02
CA TYR A 98 1.31 9.55 9.17
C TYR A 98 0.25 9.33 10.25
N ALA A 99 -1.04 9.31 9.86
CA ALA A 99 -2.15 9.07 10.77
C ALA A 99 -2.06 7.69 11.44
N ALA A 100 -1.81 6.63 10.68
CA ALA A 100 -1.63 5.27 11.20
C ALA A 100 -0.51 5.20 12.25
N GLN A 101 0.62 5.86 12.01
CA GLN A 101 1.80 5.84 12.89
C GLN A 101 1.62 6.67 14.16
N HIS A 102 0.94 7.81 14.08
CA HIS A 102 0.89 8.78 15.17
C HIS A 102 -0.42 8.76 15.97
N LEU A 103 -1.52 8.29 15.38
CA LEU A 103 -2.85 8.33 16.01
C LEU A 103 -3.28 6.98 16.59
N PHE A 104 -2.65 5.88 16.16
CA PHE A 104 -2.96 4.53 16.59
C PHE A 104 -1.75 3.87 17.25
N LYS A 105 -2.00 2.89 18.12
CA LYS A 105 -0.92 2.09 18.71
C LYS A 105 -0.22 1.30 17.60
N ARG A 106 1.09 1.08 17.76
CA ARG A 106 1.86 0.26 16.83
C ARG A 106 1.21 -1.13 16.68
N GLY A 107 0.93 -1.53 15.44
CA GLY A 107 0.25 -2.80 15.13
C GLY A 107 -1.28 -2.75 15.12
N ASN A 108 -1.91 -1.61 15.44
CA ASN A 108 -3.37 -1.45 15.43
C ASN A 108 -3.89 -0.72 14.18
N ALA A 109 -3.09 -0.62 13.12
CA ALA A 109 -3.52 -0.07 11.83
C ALA A 109 -3.25 -1.12 10.75
N TYR A 110 -4.32 -1.55 10.10
CA TYR A 110 -4.31 -2.64 9.12
C TYR A 110 -4.57 -2.07 7.74
N TRP A 111 -3.75 -2.47 6.78
CA TRP A 111 -3.72 -1.92 5.43
C TRP A 111 -4.34 -2.92 4.45
N ILE A 112 -5.34 -2.46 3.71
CA ILE A 112 -6.03 -3.22 2.68
C ILE A 112 -5.80 -2.51 1.36
N ASP A 113 -4.99 -3.11 0.52
CA ASP A 113 -4.67 -2.62 -0.81
C ASP A 113 -5.56 -3.31 -1.83
N ALA A 114 -6.06 -2.55 -2.81
CA ALA A 114 -6.82 -3.15 -3.91
C ALA A 114 -5.92 -4.01 -4.81
N PRO A 115 -6.47 -5.05 -5.47
CA PRO A 115 -5.77 -5.72 -6.54
C PRO A 115 -5.34 -4.73 -7.63
N VAL A 116 -4.17 -4.96 -8.25
CA VAL A 116 -3.57 -4.03 -9.24
C VAL A 116 -4.51 -3.77 -10.43
N ASN A 117 -5.32 -4.76 -10.81
CA ASN A 117 -6.28 -4.65 -11.91
C ASN A 117 -7.66 -4.12 -11.47
N GLY A 118 -7.81 -3.77 -10.20
CA GLY A 118 -9.10 -3.51 -9.57
C GLY A 118 -9.96 -4.76 -9.40
N THR A 119 -11.06 -4.62 -8.68
CA THR A 119 -12.09 -5.65 -8.52
C THR A 119 -13.42 -5.03 -8.13
N THR A 120 -14.49 -5.73 -8.44
CA THR A 120 -15.84 -5.42 -7.95
C THR A 120 -16.39 -6.50 -7.01
N ASP A 121 -15.64 -7.60 -6.80
CA ASP A 121 -16.08 -8.75 -6.02
C ASP A 121 -15.77 -8.57 -4.52
N PRO A 122 -16.79 -8.62 -3.63
CA PRO A 122 -16.57 -8.66 -2.19
C PRO A 122 -15.61 -9.76 -1.70
N ASN A 123 -15.52 -10.89 -2.38
CA ASN A 123 -14.64 -11.99 -1.98
C ASN A 123 -13.15 -11.63 -2.14
N ASP A 124 -12.81 -10.77 -3.09
CA ASP A 124 -11.44 -10.25 -3.20
C ASP A 124 -11.10 -9.35 -2.02
N PHE A 125 -12.07 -8.56 -1.53
CA PHE A 125 -11.90 -7.77 -0.31
C PHE A 125 -11.70 -8.66 0.92
N LEU A 126 -12.44 -9.78 1.01
CA LEU A 126 -12.23 -10.79 2.04
C LEU A 126 -10.83 -11.41 1.97
N ALA A 127 -10.37 -11.75 0.76
CA ALA A 127 -9.05 -12.32 0.55
C ALA A 127 -7.93 -11.37 1.00
N GLU A 128 -8.04 -10.06 0.71
CA GLU A 128 -7.06 -9.07 1.19
C GLU A 128 -7.09 -8.92 2.72
N LEU A 129 -8.26 -8.97 3.35
CA LEU A 129 -8.35 -9.02 4.81
C LEU A 129 -7.67 -10.28 5.36
N GLN A 130 -7.90 -11.45 4.76
CA GLN A 130 -7.32 -12.71 5.23
C GLN A 130 -5.79 -12.73 5.16
N LYS A 131 -5.17 -11.98 4.25
CA LYS A 131 -3.71 -11.80 4.23
C LYS A 131 -3.19 -11.10 5.48
N GLN A 132 -3.97 -10.18 6.05
CA GLN A 132 -3.66 -9.47 7.30
C GLN A 132 -4.10 -10.27 8.54
N PHE A 133 -5.17 -11.07 8.42
CA PHE A 133 -5.83 -11.77 9.52
C PHE A 133 -5.91 -13.28 9.26
N VAL A 134 -4.79 -13.96 9.48
CA VAL A 134 -4.68 -15.42 9.30
C VAL A 134 -5.60 -16.16 10.27
N GLY A 135 -6.35 -17.14 9.77
CA GLY A 135 -7.14 -18.07 10.59
C GLY A 135 -8.65 -17.78 10.64
N PHE A 136 -9.14 -16.73 9.96
CA PHE A 136 -10.56 -16.41 9.89
C PHE A 136 -11.12 -16.61 8.48
N GLY A 137 -12.25 -17.31 8.37
CA GLY A 137 -12.85 -17.70 7.10
C GLY A 137 -13.81 -16.68 6.48
N ASP A 138 -14.28 -15.70 7.26
CA ASP A 138 -15.33 -14.77 6.86
C ASP A 138 -15.15 -13.37 7.49
N PHE A 139 -15.93 -12.40 6.99
CA PHE A 139 -15.91 -11.04 7.52
C PHE A 139 -16.25 -11.00 9.02
N ALA A 140 -17.31 -11.68 9.43
CA ALA A 140 -17.75 -11.67 10.82
C ALA A 140 -16.66 -12.17 11.76
N GLY A 141 -16.02 -13.29 11.43
CA GLY A 141 -14.89 -13.84 12.18
C GLY A 141 -13.75 -12.84 12.30
N ILE A 142 -13.36 -12.16 11.21
CA ILE A 142 -12.30 -11.15 11.22
C ILE A 142 -12.68 -9.98 12.13
N PHE A 143 -13.81 -9.32 11.86
CA PHE A 143 -14.18 -8.08 12.55
C PHE A 143 -14.56 -8.29 14.02
N ASN A 144 -15.11 -9.45 14.38
CA ASN A 144 -15.38 -9.80 15.78
C ASN A 144 -14.09 -9.97 16.59
N ASN A 145 -13.00 -10.42 15.97
CA ASN A 145 -11.71 -10.63 16.63
C ASN A 145 -10.75 -9.44 16.56
N LEU A 146 -11.04 -8.42 15.75
CA LEU A 146 -10.25 -7.18 15.73
C LEU A 146 -10.17 -6.53 17.12
N PRO A 147 -9.03 -5.93 17.52
CA PRO A 147 -8.95 -5.18 18.76
C PRO A 147 -9.78 -3.89 18.67
N ARG A 148 -10.46 -3.52 19.76
CA ARG A 148 -11.23 -2.27 19.81
C ARG A 148 -10.31 -1.05 19.66
N GLY A 149 -10.73 -0.09 18.85
CA GLY A 149 -9.97 1.12 18.57
C GLY A 149 -8.80 0.92 17.60
N CYS A 150 -8.80 -0.18 16.83
CA CYS A 150 -7.93 -0.31 15.67
C CYS A 150 -8.43 0.53 14.48
N ALA A 151 -7.56 0.66 13.49
CA ALA A 151 -7.82 1.29 12.21
C ALA A 151 -7.79 0.26 11.08
N LEU A 152 -8.77 0.37 10.17
CA LEU A 152 -8.72 -0.29 8.86
C LEU A 152 -8.54 0.79 7.80
N VAL A 153 -7.43 0.70 7.06
CA VAL A 153 -7.06 1.63 5.99
C VAL A 153 -7.31 0.94 4.66
N ILE A 154 -8.24 1.45 3.87
CA ILE A 154 -8.55 0.90 2.55
C ILE A 154 -7.96 1.86 1.52
N ASN A 155 -6.88 1.45 0.86
CA ASN A 155 -6.25 2.29 -0.14
C ASN A 155 -6.97 2.18 -1.49
N ASP A 156 -6.92 3.27 -2.25
CA ASP A 156 -7.37 3.35 -3.63
C ASP A 156 -8.79 2.80 -3.81
N LEU A 157 -9.76 3.37 -3.05
CA LEU A 157 -11.17 2.93 -3.06
C LEU A 157 -11.76 2.87 -4.48
N GLU A 158 -11.25 3.72 -5.39
CA GLU A 158 -11.60 3.72 -6.81
C GLU A 158 -11.35 2.38 -7.53
N LEU A 159 -10.42 1.56 -7.04
CA LEU A 159 -10.12 0.23 -7.60
C LEU A 159 -11.07 -0.86 -7.11
N TRP A 160 -11.94 -0.56 -6.14
CA TRP A 160 -12.99 -1.48 -5.65
C TRP A 160 -14.33 -1.28 -6.38
N TRP A 161 -14.34 -0.45 -7.44
CA TRP A 161 -15.54 -0.06 -8.15
C TRP A 161 -15.32 0.05 -9.66
N GLU A 162 -16.34 -0.31 -10.43
CA GLU A 162 -16.40 -0.06 -11.87
C GLU A 162 -17.74 0.56 -12.28
N ARG A 163 -17.71 1.36 -13.35
CA ARG A 163 -18.92 1.99 -13.92
C ARG A 163 -19.71 1.02 -14.80
N ARG A 164 -20.26 -0.04 -14.21
CA ARG A 164 -21.12 -1.04 -14.86
C ARG A 164 -22.21 -1.55 -13.90
N PRO A 165 -23.28 -2.21 -14.40
CA PRO A 165 -24.19 -2.95 -13.52
C PRO A 165 -23.40 -3.91 -12.61
N ASP A 166 -23.77 -3.95 -11.33
CA ASP A 166 -23.08 -4.71 -10.26
C ASP A 166 -21.62 -4.31 -9.97
N GLY A 167 -21.11 -3.26 -10.62
CA GLY A 167 -19.75 -2.77 -10.44
C GLY A 167 -19.47 -2.11 -9.08
N GLY A 168 -20.45 -2.06 -8.18
CA GLY A 168 -20.32 -1.50 -6.83
C GLY A 168 -20.45 -2.51 -5.70
N ALA A 169 -20.48 -3.82 -5.99
CA ALA A 169 -20.73 -4.83 -4.95
C ALA A 169 -19.65 -4.82 -3.84
N ALA A 170 -18.37 -4.72 -4.18
CA ALA A 170 -17.29 -4.60 -3.18
C ALA A 170 -17.43 -3.34 -2.31
N VAL A 171 -17.65 -2.16 -2.91
CA VAL A 171 -17.88 -0.91 -2.15
C VAL A 171 -19.14 -1.01 -1.27
N ALA A 172 -20.22 -1.60 -1.77
CA ALA A 172 -21.43 -1.83 -0.98
C ALA A 172 -21.13 -2.70 0.24
N LYS A 173 -20.31 -3.76 0.07
CA LYS A 173 -19.89 -4.60 1.19
C LYS A 173 -19.02 -3.85 2.19
N ILE A 174 -18.10 -3.00 1.73
CA ILE A 174 -17.29 -2.14 2.60
C ILE A 174 -18.20 -1.23 3.43
N MET A 175 -19.20 -0.61 2.83
CA MET A 175 -20.15 0.27 3.53
C MET A 175 -20.98 -0.48 4.56
N GLU A 176 -21.43 -1.70 4.26
CA GLU A 176 -22.11 -2.58 5.21
C GLU A 176 -21.23 -2.88 6.44
N LEU A 177 -19.94 -3.17 6.21
CA LEU A 177 -18.99 -3.43 7.29
C LEU A 177 -18.70 -2.18 8.12
N VAL A 178 -18.64 -1.00 7.50
CA VAL A 178 -18.53 0.28 8.21
C VAL A 178 -19.75 0.46 9.12
N GLU A 179 -20.96 0.26 8.62
CA GLU A 179 -22.18 0.41 9.42
C GLU A 179 -22.20 -0.54 10.62
N GLN A 180 -21.84 -1.81 10.40
CA GLN A 180 -21.83 -2.83 11.44
C GLN A 180 -20.72 -2.65 12.48
N TYR A 181 -19.50 -2.28 12.05
CA TYR A 181 -18.31 -2.37 12.90
C TYR A 181 -17.66 -1.03 13.25
N SER A 182 -18.17 0.10 12.76
CA SER A 182 -17.56 1.41 13.03
C SER A 182 -17.71 1.92 14.46
N HIS A 183 -18.46 1.23 15.31
CA HIS A 183 -18.45 1.47 16.75
C HIS A 183 -17.17 0.94 17.44
N LYS A 184 -16.43 0.07 16.75
CA LYS A 184 -15.25 -0.66 17.25
C LYS A 184 -14.00 -0.36 16.43
N VAL A 185 -14.14 -0.29 15.11
CA VAL A 185 -13.06 -0.15 14.12
C VAL A 185 -13.15 1.21 13.47
N PHE A 186 -12.04 1.95 13.45
CA PHE A 186 -11.97 3.22 12.77
C PHE A 186 -11.65 3.00 11.28
N PHE A 187 -12.60 3.27 10.40
CA PHE A 187 -12.41 3.12 8.96
C PHE A 187 -11.95 4.43 8.33
N TYR A 188 -10.95 4.37 7.48
CA TYR A 188 -10.63 5.48 6.58
C TYR A 188 -10.01 5.02 5.27
N TYR A 189 -10.24 5.79 4.23
CA TYR A 189 -9.85 5.48 2.86
C TYR A 189 -9.65 6.73 2.03
#